data_AF-A0A935S6H5-F1
#
_entry.id   AF-A0A935S6H5-F1
#
_cell.length_a   1.000
_cell.length_b   1.000
_cell.length_c   1.000
_cell.angle_alpha   90.00
_cell.angle_beta   90.00
_cell.angle_gamma   90.00
#
_symmetry.space_group_name_H-M   'P 1'
#
loop_
_entity.id
_entity.type
_entity.pdbx_description
1 polymer ?
#
loop_
_entity_poly.entity_id
_entity_poly.type
_entity_poly.pdbx_seq_one_letter_code
_entity_poly.pdbx_strand_id
1 'polypeptide(L)'
;MTTLYFETFEEDELRKNGFSKDSKSQQPQILVALMVTKEGFPIAFEIFSGNTFEGHTIIPTIKNFIGRNKVKEFTVVADAAMISSENITHLNQNEINYIVGARLGNLSIKLLGTIDEQIVRQDGKSIRIKTELGYLICSYSSVRYRKDLYEMNKQIEKAKQVEVPSKSRKLKFTKTNDQKLELNEELIEKTKKLLGIKGYYTSLEENIADNKTIIERYHELYKIEQAFRVSKGDLRTRPIFHFKEQPIKLHILICFMALVISKHIEIKAGVSIRKFLEESKKMVDGQILNHITHKTVTVKAEKTQNMAKLVAKLFPPH
;
A
#
# COMPACT_ATOMS: atom_id res chain seq x y z
N MET A 1 1.84 -0.33 -5.56
CA MET A 1 1.77 0.26 -6.92
C MET A 1 0.86 1.48 -6.91
N THR A 2 1.13 2.47 -7.75
CA THR A 2 0.20 3.58 -8.04
C THR A 2 0.14 3.86 -9.53
N THR A 3 -1.00 4.35 -10.00
CA THR A 3 -1.13 4.92 -11.34
C THR A 3 -0.83 6.42 -11.29
N LEU A 4 -0.28 6.95 -12.38
CA LEU A 4 -0.11 8.39 -12.63
C LEU A 4 -0.71 8.69 -14.00
N TYR A 5 -1.72 9.56 -14.05
CA TYR A 5 -2.38 9.96 -15.29
C TYR A 5 -1.72 11.19 -15.91
N PHE A 6 -1.91 11.33 -17.22
CA PHE A 6 -1.44 12.47 -18.00
C PHE A 6 -2.64 13.26 -18.51
N GLU A 7 -2.53 14.58 -18.58
CA GLU A 7 -3.58 15.45 -19.14
C GLU A 7 -3.53 15.45 -20.68
N THR A 8 -3.75 14.27 -21.25
CA THR A 8 -3.85 14.02 -22.69
C THR A 8 -4.89 12.94 -22.93
N PHE A 9 -5.31 12.77 -24.19
CA PHE A 9 -6.16 11.66 -24.64
C PHE A 9 -5.44 10.77 -25.67
N GLU A 10 -4.19 11.09 -25.99
CA GLU A 10 -3.36 10.33 -26.92
C GLU A 10 -2.46 9.34 -26.18
N GLU A 11 -2.64 8.06 -26.50
CA GLU A 11 -1.76 6.99 -26.03
C GLU A 11 -0.44 6.93 -26.80
N ASP A 12 0.58 6.35 -26.16
CA ASP A 12 1.80 5.92 -26.83
C ASP A 12 2.24 4.55 -26.31
N GLU A 13 3.49 4.15 -26.55
CA GLU A 13 4.03 2.85 -26.11
C GLU A 13 4.05 2.70 -24.57
N LEU A 14 4.26 3.79 -23.83
CA LEU A 14 4.35 3.77 -22.38
C LEU A 14 3.05 4.26 -21.71
N ARG A 15 2.43 5.31 -22.22
CA ARG A 15 1.22 5.91 -21.68
C ARG A 15 0.01 5.23 -22.32
N LYS A 16 -0.65 4.38 -21.56
CA LYS A 16 -1.80 3.60 -22.02
C LYS A 16 -3.00 3.79 -21.10
N ASN A 17 -4.21 3.78 -21.65
CA ASN A 17 -5.43 3.76 -20.87
C ASN A 17 -5.53 2.44 -20.12
N GLY A 18 -6.02 2.50 -18.89
CA GLY A 18 -6.07 1.35 -18.00
C GLY A 18 -6.84 1.66 -16.74
N PHE A 19 -6.76 0.75 -15.76
CA PHE A 19 -7.35 1.00 -14.45
C PHE A 19 -6.77 2.29 -13.87
N SER A 20 -7.64 3.18 -13.37
CA SER A 20 -7.22 4.46 -12.80
C SER A 20 -7.57 4.53 -11.33
N LYS A 21 -6.55 4.68 -10.46
CA LYS A 21 -6.77 4.97 -9.04
C LYS A 21 -7.32 6.39 -8.79
N ASP A 22 -7.28 7.24 -9.81
CA ASP A 22 -7.75 8.63 -9.78
C ASP A 22 -9.08 8.80 -10.57
N SER A 23 -9.75 7.71 -10.95
CA SER A 23 -11.00 7.71 -11.75
C SER A 23 -10.88 8.42 -13.11
N LYS A 24 -9.67 8.44 -13.69
CA LYS A 24 -9.35 9.02 -15.00
C LYS A 24 -9.05 7.92 -16.04
N SER A 25 -9.93 6.92 -16.16
CA SER A 25 -9.69 5.75 -17.03
C SER A 25 -9.59 6.07 -18.53
N GLN A 26 -10.13 7.21 -18.96
CA GLN A 26 -10.06 7.70 -20.35
C GLN A 26 -8.79 8.50 -20.65
N GLN A 27 -7.93 8.73 -19.64
CA GLN A 27 -6.66 9.40 -19.83
C GLN A 27 -5.54 8.36 -19.80
N PRO A 28 -4.50 8.51 -20.64
CA PRO A 28 -3.34 7.64 -20.62
C PRO A 28 -2.62 7.72 -19.28
N GLN A 29 -2.14 6.57 -18.82
CA GLN A 29 -1.49 6.44 -17.52
C GLN A 29 -0.17 5.70 -17.65
N ILE A 30 0.66 5.87 -16.63
CA ILE A 30 1.74 4.94 -16.31
C ILE A 30 1.45 4.31 -14.96
N LEU A 31 2.02 3.13 -14.75
CA LEU A 31 1.99 2.42 -13.49
C LEU A 31 3.38 2.47 -12.85
N VAL A 32 3.44 2.89 -11.58
CA VAL A 32 4.69 2.99 -10.83
C VAL A 32 4.71 1.96 -9.71
N ALA A 33 5.72 1.09 -9.76
CA ALA A 33 6.10 0.22 -8.67
C ALA A 33 7.06 0.95 -7.74
N LEU A 34 6.86 0.80 -6.43
CA LEU A 34 7.74 1.31 -5.40
C LEU A 34 7.98 0.21 -4.38
N MET A 35 9.25 -0.08 -4.11
CA MET A 35 9.65 -0.96 -3.02
C MET A 35 10.18 -0.11 -1.86
N VAL A 36 9.76 -0.47 -0.65
CA VAL A 36 10.18 0.22 0.57
C VAL A 36 10.62 -0.80 1.63
N THR A 37 11.52 -0.38 2.52
CA THR A 37 11.87 -1.16 3.72
C THR A 37 10.74 -1.15 4.75
N LYS A 38 10.92 -1.93 5.84
CA LYS A 38 10.00 -1.89 6.98
C LYS A 38 9.85 -0.49 7.59
N GLU A 39 10.87 0.36 7.55
CA GLU A 39 10.80 1.76 8.02
C GLU A 39 10.08 2.69 7.03
N GLY A 40 9.70 2.17 5.86
CA GLY A 40 9.17 2.95 4.75
C GLY A 40 10.24 3.66 3.92
N PHE A 41 11.51 3.24 4.01
CA PHE A 41 12.60 3.80 3.22
C PHE A 41 12.53 3.30 1.77
N PRO A 42 12.44 4.17 0.75
CA PRO A 42 12.40 3.73 -0.64
C PRO A 42 13.71 3.08 -1.06
N ILE A 43 13.64 1.90 -1.68
CA ILE A 43 14.83 1.14 -2.12
C ILE A 43 14.90 0.94 -3.63
N ALA A 44 13.75 0.89 -4.31
CA ALA A 44 13.68 0.72 -5.75
C ALA A 44 12.33 1.22 -6.28
N PHE A 45 12.32 1.60 -7.56
CA PHE A 45 11.11 1.87 -8.30
C PHE A 45 11.22 1.32 -9.72
N GLU A 46 10.08 0.99 -10.32
CA GLU A 46 9.97 0.63 -11.74
C GLU A 46 8.74 1.31 -12.35
N ILE A 47 8.81 1.55 -13.65
CA ILE A 47 7.74 2.19 -14.42
C ILE A 47 7.26 1.20 -15.47
N PHE A 48 5.94 1.02 -15.53
CA PHE A 48 5.24 0.14 -16.45
C PHE A 48 4.22 0.93 -17.25
N SER A 49 3.78 0.35 -18.36
CA SER A 49 2.68 0.88 -19.14
C SER A 49 1.38 0.90 -18.34
N GLY A 50 0.53 1.92 -18.52
CA GLY A 50 -0.70 2.11 -17.74
C GLY A 50 -1.76 1.00 -17.85
N ASN A 51 -1.71 0.20 -18.92
CA ASN A 51 -2.59 -0.96 -19.11
C ASN A 51 -2.04 -2.25 -18.48
N THR A 52 -0.84 -2.22 -17.88
CA THR A 52 -0.22 -3.40 -17.28
C THR A 52 -1.00 -3.84 -16.04
N PHE A 53 -1.39 -5.11 -15.98
CA PHE A 53 -2.06 -5.66 -14.81
C PHE A 53 -1.09 -5.72 -13.61
N GLU A 54 -1.49 -5.13 -12.47
CA GLU A 54 -0.66 -5.05 -11.26
C GLU A 54 -0.12 -6.42 -10.82
N GLY A 55 -0.89 -7.50 -10.99
CA GLY A 55 -0.45 -8.85 -10.64
C GLY A 55 0.76 -9.35 -11.42
N HIS A 56 0.92 -8.98 -12.70
CA HIS A 56 2.06 -9.41 -13.52
C HIS A 56 3.31 -8.55 -13.29
N THR A 57 3.18 -7.40 -12.65
CA THR A 57 4.32 -6.48 -12.42
C THR A 57 5.19 -6.87 -11.23
N ILE A 58 4.63 -7.55 -10.22
CA ILE A 58 5.32 -7.83 -8.96
C ILE A 58 6.56 -8.70 -9.18
N ILE A 59 6.42 -9.81 -9.90
CA ILE A 59 7.49 -10.82 -10.04
C ILE A 59 8.69 -10.26 -10.82
N PRO A 60 8.51 -9.64 -12.02
CA PRO A 60 9.63 -9.03 -12.73
C PRO A 60 10.37 -7.98 -11.90
N THR A 61 9.63 -7.11 -11.18
CA THR A 61 10.23 -6.07 -10.34
C THR A 61 11.11 -6.69 -9.25
N ILE A 62 10.59 -7.71 -8.55
CA ILE A 62 11.32 -8.40 -7.48
C ILE A 62 12.56 -9.13 -8.04
N LYS A 63 12.42 -9.85 -9.16
CA LYS A 63 13.56 -10.57 -9.78
C LYS A 63 14.67 -9.62 -10.19
N ASN A 64 14.33 -8.50 -10.82
CA ASN A 64 15.30 -7.46 -11.17
C ASN A 64 16.02 -6.94 -9.92
N PHE A 65 15.29 -6.68 -8.84
CA PHE A 65 15.87 -6.21 -7.59
C PHE A 65 16.79 -7.25 -6.94
N ILE A 66 16.36 -8.51 -6.84
CA ILE A 66 17.15 -9.61 -6.28
C ILE A 66 18.44 -9.81 -7.08
N GLY A 67 18.34 -9.88 -8.41
CA GLY A 67 19.49 -10.10 -9.29
C GLY A 67 20.52 -8.96 -9.22
N ARG A 68 20.06 -7.71 -9.21
CA ARG A 68 20.94 -6.53 -9.13
C ARG A 68 21.66 -6.43 -7.77
N ASN A 69 20.98 -6.76 -6.69
CA ASN A 69 21.49 -6.57 -5.32
C ASN A 69 22.02 -7.85 -4.67
N LYS A 70 22.01 -8.98 -5.38
CA LYS A 70 22.44 -10.31 -4.89
C LYS A 70 21.77 -10.69 -3.56
N VAL A 71 20.47 -10.41 -3.44
CA VAL A 71 19.70 -10.70 -2.23
C VAL A 71 19.50 -12.21 -2.13
N LYS A 72 19.88 -12.80 -0.99
CA LYS A 72 19.74 -14.24 -0.75
C LYS A 72 18.32 -14.64 -0.35
N GLU A 73 17.71 -13.84 0.52
CA GLU A 73 16.37 -14.09 1.03
C GLU A 73 15.52 -12.83 0.87
N PHE A 74 14.33 -12.98 0.28
CA PHE A 74 13.44 -11.88 0.04
C PHE A 74 12.02 -12.24 0.46
N THR A 75 11.42 -11.41 1.32
CA THR A 75 10.00 -11.53 1.68
C THR A 75 9.22 -10.36 1.11
N VAL A 76 8.27 -10.62 0.22
CA VAL A 76 7.35 -9.61 -0.29
C VAL A 76 6.13 -9.47 0.63
N VAL A 77 5.77 -8.24 0.99
CA VAL A 77 4.48 -7.93 1.62
C VAL A 77 3.61 -7.22 0.59
N ALA A 78 2.43 -7.77 0.30
CA ALA A 78 1.55 -7.21 -0.73
C ALA A 78 0.07 -7.34 -0.36
N ASP A 79 -0.75 -6.48 -0.96
CA ASP A 79 -2.19 -6.51 -0.74
C ASP A 79 -2.86 -7.76 -1.34
N ALA A 80 -3.97 -8.17 -0.70
CA ALA A 80 -4.81 -9.28 -1.16
C ALA A 80 -5.38 -9.06 -2.58
N ALA A 81 -5.41 -7.82 -3.05
CA ALA A 81 -5.85 -7.46 -4.40
C ALA A 81 -4.81 -7.83 -5.46
N MET A 82 -3.52 -7.80 -5.09
CA MET A 82 -2.40 -7.90 -6.01
C MET A 82 -1.91 -9.34 -6.24
N ILE A 83 -2.39 -10.30 -5.46
CA ILE A 83 -1.85 -11.65 -5.41
C ILE A 83 -2.95 -12.66 -5.76
N SER A 84 -2.85 -13.24 -6.94
CA SER A 84 -3.61 -14.41 -7.39
C SER A 84 -2.96 -15.71 -6.90
N SER A 85 -3.68 -16.84 -7.02
CA SER A 85 -3.09 -18.17 -6.79
C SER A 85 -1.90 -18.43 -7.70
N GLU A 86 -1.99 -18.02 -8.98
CA GLU A 86 -0.89 -18.08 -9.94
C GLU A 86 0.34 -17.29 -9.47
N ASN A 87 0.14 -16.07 -8.96
CA ASN A 87 1.24 -15.27 -8.40
C ASN A 87 1.90 -15.96 -7.19
N ILE A 88 1.13 -16.61 -6.33
CA ILE A 88 1.67 -17.38 -5.18
C ILE A 88 2.52 -18.55 -5.68
N THR A 89 2.03 -19.29 -6.68
CA THR A 89 2.79 -20.39 -7.29
C THR A 89 4.12 -19.90 -7.85
N HIS A 90 4.12 -18.77 -8.57
CA HIS A 90 5.35 -18.19 -9.09
C HIS A 90 6.30 -17.68 -8.00
N LEU A 91 5.79 -17.09 -6.92
CA LEU A 91 6.62 -16.68 -5.79
C LEU A 91 7.33 -17.89 -5.18
N ASN A 92 6.60 -18.99 -4.95
CA ASN A 92 7.18 -20.24 -4.48
C ASN A 92 8.24 -20.81 -5.44
N GLN A 93 7.95 -20.84 -6.75
CA GLN A 93 8.89 -21.33 -7.78
C GLN A 93 10.19 -20.53 -7.86
N ASN A 94 10.17 -19.25 -7.48
CA ASN A 94 11.35 -18.38 -7.48
C ASN A 94 11.96 -18.24 -6.07
N GLU A 95 11.55 -19.08 -5.10
CA GLU A 95 12.05 -19.06 -3.72
C GLU A 95 11.86 -17.70 -3.02
N ILE A 96 10.81 -16.98 -3.40
CA ILE A 96 10.46 -15.68 -2.83
C ILE A 96 9.42 -15.89 -1.73
N ASN A 97 9.77 -15.49 -0.51
CA ASN A 97 8.85 -15.53 0.61
C ASN A 97 7.77 -14.45 0.47
N TYR A 98 6.59 -14.67 1.05
CA TYR A 98 5.50 -13.70 0.97
C TYR A 98 4.68 -13.57 2.24
N ILE A 99 4.04 -12.41 2.38
CA ILE A 99 2.97 -12.10 3.33
C ILE A 99 1.88 -11.35 2.58
N VAL A 100 0.68 -11.92 2.51
CA VAL A 100 -0.44 -11.32 1.78
C VAL A 100 -1.75 -11.44 2.54
N GLY A 101 -2.67 -10.51 2.33
CA GLY A 101 -3.99 -10.58 2.98
C GLY A 101 -4.82 -11.72 2.42
N ALA A 102 -5.49 -12.49 3.29
CA ALA A 102 -6.37 -13.58 2.86
C ALA A 102 -7.79 -13.08 2.58
N ARG A 103 -8.40 -13.59 1.50
CA ARG A 103 -9.82 -13.39 1.19
C ARG A 103 -10.65 -14.51 1.83
N LEU A 104 -10.96 -14.37 3.12
CA LEU A 104 -11.67 -15.40 3.90
C LEU A 104 -13.03 -15.81 3.30
N GLY A 105 -13.70 -14.91 2.58
CA GLY A 105 -14.96 -15.20 1.90
C GLY A 105 -14.86 -16.29 0.81
N ASN A 106 -13.68 -16.50 0.23
CA ASN A 106 -13.46 -17.47 -0.85
C ASN A 106 -12.96 -18.84 -0.35
N LEU A 107 -12.85 -19.03 0.97
CA LEU A 107 -12.39 -20.29 1.53
C LEU A 107 -13.44 -21.40 1.40
N SER A 108 -12.94 -22.64 1.34
CA SER A 108 -13.77 -23.85 1.36
C SER A 108 -14.49 -24.00 2.70
N ILE A 109 -15.66 -24.64 2.68
CA ILE A 109 -16.50 -24.85 3.87
C ILE A 109 -15.71 -25.60 4.96
N LYS A 110 -14.90 -26.60 4.56
CA LYS A 110 -14.04 -27.36 5.48
C LYS A 110 -13.05 -26.47 6.22
N LEU A 111 -12.31 -25.63 5.50
CA LEU A 111 -11.30 -24.75 6.11
C LEU A 111 -11.95 -23.68 6.99
N LEU A 112 -13.13 -23.19 6.60
CA LEU A 112 -13.91 -22.26 7.43
C LEU A 112 -14.35 -22.89 8.75
N GLY A 113 -14.81 -24.15 8.73
CA GLY A 113 -15.12 -24.90 9.94
C GLY A 113 -13.92 -25.03 10.86
N THR A 114 -12.76 -25.41 10.32
CA THR A 114 -11.50 -25.49 11.09
C THR A 114 -11.11 -24.15 11.72
N ILE A 115 -11.27 -23.04 11.00
CA ILE A 115 -10.98 -21.70 11.55
C ILE A 115 -11.93 -21.38 12.70
N ASP A 116 -13.23 -21.60 12.53
CA ASP A 116 -14.27 -21.28 13.52
C ASP A 116 -14.10 -22.11 14.81
N GLU A 117 -13.68 -23.36 14.68
CA GLU A 117 -13.42 -24.27 15.82
C GLU A 117 -12.12 -23.92 16.57
N GLN A 118 -11.05 -23.56 15.86
CA GLN A 118 -9.74 -23.33 16.47
C GLN A 118 -9.55 -21.90 16.98
N ILE A 119 -10.22 -20.91 16.38
CA ILE A 119 -9.98 -19.50 16.71
C ILE A 119 -10.57 -19.15 18.07
N VAL A 120 -9.71 -18.73 19.00
CA VAL A 120 -10.15 -18.09 20.24
C VAL A 120 -10.52 -16.65 19.92
N ARG A 121 -11.81 -16.29 20.11
CA ARG A 121 -12.35 -14.94 19.83
C ARG A 121 -11.99 -13.93 20.93
N GLN A 122 -10.70 -13.78 21.18
CA GLN A 122 -10.11 -12.82 22.13
C GLN A 122 -9.02 -12.02 21.44
N ASP A 123 -8.95 -10.71 21.71
CA ASP A 123 -7.93 -9.84 21.14
C ASP A 123 -6.51 -10.34 21.47
N GLY A 124 -5.64 -10.32 20.46
CA GLY A 124 -4.26 -10.80 20.56
C GLY A 124 -4.09 -12.31 20.35
N LYS A 125 -5.18 -13.09 20.25
CA LYS A 125 -5.11 -14.51 19.89
C LYS A 125 -5.11 -14.69 18.37
N SER A 126 -4.34 -15.67 17.91
CA SER A 126 -4.24 -16.04 16.50
C SER A 126 -3.97 -17.53 16.35
N ILE A 127 -4.32 -18.08 15.19
CA ILE A 127 -4.04 -19.46 14.80
C ILE A 127 -3.25 -19.47 13.50
N ARG A 128 -2.52 -20.57 13.24
CA ARG A 128 -1.78 -20.81 12.00
C ARG A 128 -2.16 -22.17 11.45
N ILE A 129 -2.66 -22.22 10.22
CA ILE A 129 -3.13 -23.43 9.55
C ILE A 129 -2.34 -23.64 8.26
N LYS A 130 -1.81 -24.84 8.02
CA LYS A 130 -1.16 -25.18 6.74
C LYS A 130 -2.21 -25.35 5.64
N THR A 131 -1.96 -24.76 4.49
CA THR A 131 -2.80 -24.84 3.28
C THR A 131 -1.92 -25.04 2.04
N GLU A 132 -2.55 -25.25 0.88
CA GLU A 132 -1.86 -25.33 -0.42
C GLU A 132 -1.15 -24.01 -0.80
N LEU A 133 -1.66 -22.88 -0.31
CA LEU A 133 -1.13 -21.53 -0.54
C LEU A 133 -0.20 -21.08 0.60
N GLY A 134 0.48 -22.02 1.27
CA GLY A 134 1.29 -21.72 2.46
C GLY A 134 0.50 -21.73 3.76
N TYR A 135 0.96 -20.99 4.76
CA TYR A 135 0.32 -20.90 6.07
C TYR A 135 -0.73 -19.79 6.11
N LEU A 136 -1.97 -20.14 6.45
CA LEU A 136 -3.04 -19.21 6.75
C LEU A 136 -3.01 -18.84 8.24
N ILE A 137 -2.71 -17.57 8.52
CA ILE A 137 -2.77 -17.00 9.86
C ILE A 137 -4.08 -16.26 10.00
N CYS A 138 -4.87 -16.59 11.04
CA CYS A 138 -6.12 -15.93 11.36
C CYS A 138 -6.01 -15.23 12.72
N SER A 139 -6.34 -13.94 12.76
CA SER A 139 -6.36 -13.13 13.98
C SER A 139 -7.76 -12.60 14.24
N TYR A 140 -8.20 -12.62 15.51
CA TYR A 140 -9.45 -12.00 15.92
C TYR A 140 -9.23 -10.55 16.40
N SER A 141 -10.23 -9.68 16.15
CA SER A 141 -10.29 -8.35 16.74
C SER A 141 -11.71 -7.97 17.15
N SER A 142 -11.91 -7.57 18.40
CA SER A 142 -13.21 -7.11 18.94
C SER A 142 -13.66 -5.80 18.30
N VAL A 143 -12.72 -4.91 17.95
CA VAL A 143 -13.00 -3.67 17.21
C VAL A 143 -13.51 -4.01 15.81
N ARG A 144 -12.82 -4.93 15.12
CA ARG A 144 -13.24 -5.39 13.79
C ARG A 144 -14.59 -6.09 13.84
N TYR A 145 -14.82 -6.94 14.84
CA TYR A 145 -16.09 -7.64 15.03
C TYR A 145 -17.27 -6.66 15.08
N ARG A 146 -17.19 -5.61 15.91
CA ARG A 146 -18.25 -4.60 16.02
C ARG A 146 -18.50 -3.88 14.69
N LYS A 147 -17.44 -3.53 13.97
CA LYS A 147 -17.53 -2.88 12.65
C LYS A 147 -18.16 -3.81 11.61
N ASP A 148 -17.65 -5.03 11.49
CA ASP A 148 -18.13 -6.03 10.54
C ASP A 148 -19.60 -6.38 10.80
N LEU A 149 -19.99 -6.54 12.07
CA LEU A 149 -21.37 -6.81 12.49
C LEU A 149 -22.30 -5.67 12.09
N TYR A 150 -21.90 -4.42 12.35
CA TYR A 150 -22.66 -3.24 11.93
C TYR A 150 -22.82 -3.17 10.41
N GLU A 151 -21.73 -3.36 9.66
CA GLU A 151 -21.76 -3.34 8.19
C GLU A 151 -22.63 -4.48 7.62
N MET A 152 -22.55 -5.68 8.20
CA MET A 152 -23.36 -6.83 7.83
C MET A 152 -24.84 -6.56 8.07
N ASN A 153 -25.21 -6.11 9.27
CA ASN A 153 -26.61 -5.80 9.61
C ASN A 153 -27.17 -4.72 8.68
N LYS A 154 -26.40 -3.67 8.39
CA LYS A 154 -26.79 -2.62 7.44
C LYS A 154 -27.02 -3.16 6.03
N GLN A 155 -26.26 -4.16 5.60
CA GLN A 155 -26.44 -4.80 4.29
C GLN A 155 -27.66 -5.74 4.28
N ILE A 156 -27.94 -6.44 5.38
CA ILE A 156 -29.12 -7.30 5.53
C ILE A 156 -30.40 -6.45 5.53
N GLU A 157 -30.44 -5.35 6.29
CA GLU A 157 -31.59 -4.44 6.31
C GLU A 157 -31.89 -3.88 4.91
N LYS A 158 -30.86 -3.48 4.17
CA LYS A 158 -31.01 -3.06 2.77
C LYS A 158 -31.52 -4.18 1.86
N ALA A 159 -31.12 -5.42 2.10
CA ALA A 159 -31.57 -6.57 1.31
C ALA A 159 -33.04 -6.90 1.56
N LYS A 160 -33.53 -6.74 2.80
CA LYS A 160 -34.94 -6.93 3.16
C LYS A 160 -35.88 -5.89 2.54
N GLN A 161 -35.41 -4.66 2.34
CA GLN A 161 -36.22 -3.55 1.82
C GLN A 161 -36.45 -3.61 0.29
N VAL A 162 -35.81 -4.52 -0.45
CA VAL A 162 -35.95 -4.61 -1.90
C VAL A 162 -36.92 -5.72 -2.28
N GLU A 163 -38.16 -5.34 -2.60
CA GLU A 163 -39.19 -6.27 -3.11
C GLU A 163 -39.13 -6.45 -4.65
N VAL A 164 -38.53 -5.50 -5.39
CA VAL A 164 -38.55 -5.49 -6.87
C VAL A 164 -37.13 -5.47 -7.43
N PRO A 165 -36.79 -6.37 -8.39
CA PRO A 165 -35.46 -6.42 -9.00
C PRO A 165 -35.25 -5.20 -9.91
N SER A 166 -34.59 -4.16 -9.42
CA SER A 166 -33.99 -3.16 -10.31
C SER A 166 -32.82 -3.81 -11.06
N LYS A 167 -32.84 -3.76 -12.40
CA LYS A 167 -31.82 -4.36 -13.29
C LYS A 167 -30.38 -3.88 -13.03
N SER A 168 -30.17 -2.88 -12.15
CA SER A 168 -28.87 -2.21 -11.95
C SER A 168 -28.22 -2.41 -10.58
N ARG A 169 -28.85 -3.08 -9.59
CA ARG A 169 -28.24 -3.31 -8.26
C ARG A 169 -28.39 -4.75 -7.77
N LYS A 170 -27.33 -5.55 -7.93
CA LYS A 170 -27.17 -6.81 -7.18
C LYS A 170 -26.72 -6.49 -5.75
N LEU A 171 -27.53 -6.83 -4.76
CA LEU A 171 -27.18 -6.73 -3.34
C LEU A 171 -26.44 -8.00 -2.88
N LYS A 172 -25.55 -7.87 -1.89
CA LYS A 172 -24.61 -8.93 -1.50
C LYS A 172 -25.28 -10.17 -0.88
N PHE A 173 -26.34 -9.97 -0.07
CA PHE A 173 -27.02 -11.04 0.67
C PHE A 173 -28.34 -11.50 0.03
N THR A 174 -28.48 -11.32 -1.28
CA THR A 174 -29.68 -11.72 -2.01
C THR A 174 -29.36 -12.85 -2.99
N LYS A 175 -30.25 -13.84 -3.08
CA LYS A 175 -30.26 -14.92 -4.09
C LYS A 175 -31.48 -14.73 -4.97
N THR A 176 -31.35 -15.00 -6.27
CA THR A 176 -32.50 -15.00 -7.19
C THR A 176 -32.94 -16.43 -7.39
N ASN A 177 -34.18 -16.74 -7.02
CA ASN A 177 -34.82 -18.03 -7.25
C ASN A 177 -36.16 -17.76 -7.93
N ASP A 178 -36.42 -18.37 -9.09
CA ASP A 178 -37.69 -18.25 -9.84
C ASP A 178 -38.25 -16.82 -9.93
N GLN A 179 -37.39 -15.86 -10.34
CA GLN A 179 -37.69 -14.44 -10.49
C GLN A 179 -38.06 -13.68 -9.19
N LYS A 180 -37.97 -14.33 -8.02
CA LYS A 180 -38.08 -13.69 -6.70
C LYS A 180 -36.69 -13.47 -6.09
N LEU A 181 -36.53 -12.34 -5.40
CA LEU A 181 -35.33 -11.98 -4.67
C LEU A 181 -35.49 -12.46 -3.22
N GLU A 182 -34.67 -13.42 -2.80
CA GLU A 182 -34.70 -13.98 -1.44
C GLU A 182 -33.39 -13.69 -0.71
N LEU A 183 -33.39 -13.73 0.61
CA LEU A 183 -32.17 -13.61 1.40
C LEU A 183 -31.31 -14.89 1.26
N ASN A 184 -30.01 -14.70 1.09
CA ASN A 184 -29.05 -15.79 1.06
C ASN A 184 -28.59 -16.13 2.49
N GLU A 185 -29.38 -16.94 3.19
CA GLU A 185 -29.11 -17.36 4.58
C GLU A 185 -27.76 -18.08 4.72
N GLU A 186 -27.38 -18.92 3.75
CA GLU A 186 -26.08 -19.61 3.77
C GLU A 186 -24.90 -18.63 3.79
N LEU A 187 -25.00 -17.56 2.98
CA LEU A 187 -23.96 -16.52 2.93
C LEU A 187 -23.95 -15.68 4.21
N ILE A 188 -25.11 -15.45 4.84
CA ILE A 188 -25.22 -14.75 6.11
C ILE A 188 -24.54 -15.58 7.21
N GLU A 189 -24.86 -16.87 7.34
CA GLU A 189 -24.24 -17.76 8.33
C GLU A 189 -22.73 -17.89 8.13
N LYS A 190 -22.29 -18.04 6.87
CA LYS A 190 -20.86 -18.02 6.53
C LYS A 190 -20.19 -16.71 6.94
N THR A 191 -20.85 -15.57 6.76
CA THR A 191 -20.31 -14.25 7.13
C THR A 191 -20.26 -14.08 8.64
N LYS A 192 -21.28 -14.55 9.39
CA LYS A 192 -21.33 -14.53 10.85
C LYS A 192 -20.11 -15.24 11.47
N LYS A 193 -19.76 -16.42 10.97
CA LYS A 193 -18.57 -17.16 11.42
C LYS A 193 -17.27 -16.38 11.24
N LEU A 194 -17.20 -15.53 10.23
CA LEU A 194 -16.00 -14.76 9.90
C LEU A 194 -15.91 -13.39 10.61
N LEU A 195 -16.94 -12.97 11.35
CA LEU A 195 -16.97 -11.65 11.98
C LEU A 195 -15.76 -11.44 12.90
N GLY A 196 -15.04 -10.33 12.70
CA GLY A 196 -13.88 -9.96 13.49
C GLY A 196 -12.59 -10.70 13.12
N ILE A 197 -12.65 -11.72 12.25
CA ILE A 197 -11.49 -12.51 11.83
C ILE A 197 -10.85 -11.85 10.61
N LYS A 198 -9.54 -11.65 10.68
CA LYS A 198 -8.72 -11.25 9.53
C LYS A 198 -7.67 -12.31 9.28
N GLY A 199 -7.54 -12.72 8.02
CA GLY A 199 -6.60 -13.74 7.59
C GLY A 199 -5.42 -13.15 6.80
N TYR A 200 -4.29 -13.85 6.84
CA TYR A 200 -3.05 -13.55 6.12
C TYR A 200 -2.43 -14.86 5.64
N TYR A 201 -1.95 -14.92 4.40
CA TYR A 201 -1.16 -16.04 3.91
C TYR A 201 0.33 -15.69 3.98
N THR A 202 1.15 -16.68 4.36
CA THR A 202 2.60 -16.57 4.31
C THR A 202 3.28 -17.89 3.95
N SER A 203 4.40 -17.83 3.25
CA SER A 203 5.29 -18.98 3.06
C SER A 203 6.16 -19.28 4.30
N LEU A 204 6.28 -18.31 5.22
CA LEU A 204 7.22 -18.38 6.34
C LEU A 204 6.75 -19.37 7.42
N GLU A 205 7.67 -20.20 7.87
CA GLU A 205 7.46 -21.12 8.99
C GLU A 205 7.44 -20.39 10.33
N GLU A 206 6.90 -21.04 11.36
CA GLU A 206 6.67 -20.42 12.68
C GLU A 206 7.95 -20.18 13.46
N ASN A 207 8.97 -21.02 13.24
CA ASN A 207 10.32 -20.83 13.75
C ASN A 207 11.04 -19.61 13.13
N ILE A 208 10.68 -19.21 11.90
CA ILE A 208 11.28 -18.06 11.21
C ILE A 208 10.56 -16.76 11.61
N ALA A 209 9.23 -16.76 11.59
CA ALA A 209 8.43 -15.60 11.96
C ALA A 209 7.12 -16.03 12.63
N ASP A 210 6.91 -15.54 13.85
CA ASP A 210 5.70 -15.81 14.62
C ASP A 210 4.47 -15.09 14.05
N ASN A 211 3.26 -15.47 14.49
CA ASN A 211 2.03 -14.88 13.96
C ASN A 211 1.97 -13.36 14.16
N LYS A 212 2.50 -12.87 15.29
CA LYS A 212 2.53 -11.46 15.62
C LYS A 212 3.38 -10.68 14.61
N THR A 213 4.58 -11.14 14.31
CA THR A 213 5.48 -10.52 13.32
C THR A 213 4.83 -10.47 11.95
N ILE A 214 4.17 -11.54 11.50
CA ILE A 214 3.51 -11.56 10.19
C ILE A 214 2.39 -10.51 10.12
N ILE A 215 1.56 -10.42 11.17
CA ILE A 215 0.47 -9.45 11.25
C ILE A 215 1.02 -8.02 11.26
N GLU A 216 2.05 -7.76 12.07
CA GLU A 216 2.71 -6.45 12.16
C GLU A 216 3.30 -6.05 10.81
N ARG A 217 4.03 -6.95 10.14
CA ARG A 217 4.60 -6.72 8.81
C ARG A 217 3.53 -6.41 7.76
N TYR A 218 2.40 -7.12 7.77
CA TYR A 218 1.30 -6.80 6.88
C TYR A 218 0.70 -5.42 7.17
N HIS A 219 0.59 -5.03 8.44
CA HIS A 219 0.09 -3.69 8.79
C HIS A 219 1.01 -2.59 8.29
N GLU A 220 2.32 -2.83 8.15
CA GLU A 220 3.27 -1.86 7.59
C GLU A 220 3.02 -1.49 6.12
N LEU A 221 2.12 -2.18 5.40
CA LEU A 221 1.73 -1.81 4.03
C LEU A 221 1.28 -0.35 3.90
N TYR A 222 0.67 0.25 4.94
CA TYR A 222 0.28 1.66 4.91
C TYR A 222 1.47 2.61 4.67
N LYS A 223 2.70 2.19 5.00
CA LYS A 223 3.92 2.99 4.78
C LYS A 223 4.16 3.21 3.29
N ILE A 224 3.78 2.25 2.44
CA ILE A 224 3.81 2.38 0.97
C ILE A 224 2.79 3.43 0.52
N GLU A 225 1.58 3.41 1.06
CA GLU A 225 0.55 4.42 0.75
C GLU A 225 0.99 5.82 1.18
N GLN A 226 1.62 5.94 2.35
CA GLN A 226 2.20 7.19 2.82
C GLN A 226 3.29 7.68 1.86
N ALA A 227 4.20 6.81 1.44
CA ALA A 227 5.26 7.13 0.49
C ALA A 227 4.67 7.63 -0.85
N PHE A 228 3.65 6.96 -1.38
CA PHE A 228 2.94 7.43 -2.57
C PHE A 228 2.22 8.76 -2.36
N ARG A 229 1.63 9.00 -1.18
CA ARG A 229 0.95 10.27 -0.87
C ARG A 229 1.94 11.44 -0.84
N VAL A 230 3.09 11.27 -0.20
CA VAL A 230 4.17 12.28 -0.18
C VAL A 230 4.67 12.54 -1.60
N SER A 231 4.87 11.48 -2.38
CA SER A 231 5.26 11.58 -3.79
C SER A 231 4.26 12.40 -4.61
N LYS A 232 2.96 12.08 -4.52
CA LYS A 232 1.90 12.77 -5.28
C LYS A 232 1.60 14.19 -4.81
N GLY A 233 1.71 14.47 -3.51
CA GLY A 233 1.36 15.76 -2.92
C GLY A 233 2.56 16.69 -2.82
N ASP A 234 3.48 16.36 -1.91
CA ASP A 234 4.60 17.23 -1.53
C ASP A 234 5.65 17.32 -2.65
N LEU A 235 5.93 16.19 -3.32
CA LEU A 235 6.92 16.11 -4.41
C LEU A 235 6.31 16.37 -5.79
N ARG A 236 5.01 16.66 -5.84
CA ARG A 236 4.25 17.00 -7.06
C ARG A 236 4.60 16.11 -8.25
N THR A 237 4.59 14.79 -8.06
CA THR A 237 4.70 13.85 -9.21
C THR A 237 3.50 13.92 -10.16
N ARG A 238 2.55 14.84 -9.89
CA ARG A 238 1.42 15.16 -10.72
C ARG A 238 1.08 16.65 -10.61
N PRO A 239 0.53 17.27 -11.67
CA PRO A 239 0.42 16.73 -13.02
C PRO A 239 1.79 16.54 -13.72
N ILE A 240 1.91 15.52 -14.58
CA ILE A 240 3.11 15.31 -15.40
C ILE A 240 2.87 15.94 -16.78
N PHE A 241 3.58 17.04 -17.06
CA PHE A 241 3.50 17.74 -18.35
C PHE A 241 4.54 17.26 -19.38
N HIS A 242 5.24 16.17 -19.08
CA HIS A 242 6.22 15.57 -19.98
C HIS A 242 5.54 14.59 -20.93
N PHE A 243 5.84 14.71 -22.23
CA PHE A 243 5.21 13.89 -23.29
C PHE A 243 6.14 12.84 -23.90
N LYS A 244 7.45 12.92 -23.62
CA LYS A 244 8.45 11.93 -24.08
C LYS A 244 8.82 11.00 -22.93
N GLU A 245 9.08 9.74 -23.25
CA GLU A 245 9.41 8.70 -22.28
C GLU A 245 10.60 9.07 -21.38
N GLN A 246 11.71 9.53 -21.94
CA GLN A 246 12.93 9.83 -21.17
C GLN A 246 12.72 10.95 -20.14
N PRO A 247 12.14 12.12 -20.50
CA PRO A 247 11.73 13.12 -19.52
C PRO A 247 10.77 12.62 -18.43
N ILE A 248 9.82 11.75 -18.77
CA ILE A 248 8.92 11.13 -17.79
C ILE A 248 9.74 10.31 -16.78
N LYS A 249 10.63 9.43 -17.26
CA LYS A 249 11.50 8.61 -16.40
C LYS A 249 12.39 9.48 -15.50
N LEU A 250 12.96 10.56 -16.05
CA LEU A 250 13.80 11.50 -15.29
C LEU A 250 13.00 12.22 -14.18
N HIS A 251 11.78 12.68 -14.48
CA HIS A 251 10.93 13.31 -13.49
C HIS A 251 10.61 12.36 -12.32
N ILE A 252 10.23 11.12 -12.62
CA ILE A 252 9.97 10.10 -11.59
C ILE A 252 11.23 9.79 -10.78
N LEU A 253 12.41 9.74 -11.41
CA LEU A 253 13.69 9.56 -10.72
C LEU A 253 13.96 10.71 -9.74
N ILE A 254 13.76 11.96 -10.14
CA ILE A 254 13.95 13.13 -9.25
C ILE A 254 13.01 13.04 -8.05
N CYS A 255 11.73 12.71 -8.27
CA CYS A 255 10.77 12.53 -7.20
C CYS A 255 11.13 11.36 -6.28
N PHE A 256 11.64 10.25 -6.82
CA PHE A 256 12.14 9.12 -6.04
C PHE A 256 13.32 9.55 -5.15
N MET A 257 14.31 10.26 -5.71
CA MET A 257 15.46 10.77 -4.95
C MET A 257 15.04 11.74 -3.85
N ALA A 258 14.10 12.64 -4.12
CA ALA A 258 13.55 13.54 -3.12
C ALA A 258 12.80 12.78 -2.00
N LEU A 259 12.10 11.69 -2.33
CA LEU A 259 11.45 10.83 -1.34
C LEU A 259 12.47 10.09 -0.47
N VAL A 260 13.57 9.61 -1.07
CA VAL A 260 14.69 8.98 -0.34
C VAL A 260 15.29 9.96 0.67
N ILE A 261 15.61 11.18 0.25
CA ILE A 261 16.16 12.23 1.13
C ILE A 261 15.16 12.58 2.24
N SER A 262 13.89 12.80 1.87
CA SER A 262 12.84 13.12 2.83
C SER A 262 12.71 12.04 3.90
N LYS A 263 12.71 10.77 3.49
CA LYS A 263 12.58 9.65 4.43
C LYS A 263 13.82 9.45 5.28
N HIS A 264 15.02 9.67 4.72
CA HIS A 264 16.26 9.68 5.48
C HIS A 264 16.20 10.70 6.62
N ILE A 265 15.75 11.93 6.32
CA ILE A 265 15.58 12.98 7.31
C ILE A 265 14.59 12.57 8.40
N GLU A 266 13.43 12.02 8.02
CA GLU A 266 12.41 11.58 8.99
C GLU A 266 12.95 10.52 9.96
N ILE A 267 13.62 9.49 9.43
CA ILE A 267 14.15 8.38 10.22
C ILE A 267 15.24 8.87 11.18
N LYS A 268 16.17 9.70 10.69
CA LYS A 268 17.31 10.17 11.50
C LYS A 268 16.90 11.24 12.52
N ALA A 269 16.08 12.21 12.11
CA ALA A 269 15.68 13.31 12.99
C ALA A 269 14.56 12.92 13.97
N GLY A 270 13.77 11.89 13.65
CA GLY A 270 12.63 11.43 14.44
C GLY A 270 11.43 12.38 14.39
N VAL A 271 11.31 13.18 13.32
CA VAL A 271 10.21 14.13 13.09
C VAL A 271 9.69 13.97 11.66
N SER A 272 8.45 14.39 11.38
CA SER A 272 7.93 14.38 10.01
C SER A 272 8.70 15.35 9.11
N ILE A 273 8.76 15.06 7.81
CA ILE A 273 9.44 15.94 6.84
C ILE A 273 8.81 17.34 6.83
N ARG A 274 7.48 17.41 6.98
CA ARG A 274 6.76 18.68 7.09
C ARG A 274 7.25 19.52 8.27
N LYS A 275 7.36 18.92 9.46
CA LYS A 275 7.85 19.62 10.66
C LYS A 275 9.31 20.05 10.48
N PHE A 276 10.14 19.20 9.89
CA PHE A 276 11.53 19.55 9.57
C PHE A 276 11.62 20.76 8.64
N LEU A 277 10.82 20.78 7.57
CA LEU A 277 10.75 21.91 6.63
C LEU A 277 10.22 23.19 7.28
N GLU A 278 9.21 23.09 8.15
CA GLU A 278 8.68 24.24 8.91
C GLU A 278 9.75 24.87 9.82
N GLU A 279 10.54 24.05 10.52
CA GLU A 279 11.68 24.55 11.32
C GLU A 279 12.79 25.11 10.43
N SER A 280 13.07 24.48 9.29
CA SER A 280 14.11 24.93 8.35
C SER A 280 13.77 26.29 7.75
N LYS A 281 12.49 26.54 7.42
CA LYS A 281 12.01 27.81 6.87
C LYS A 281 12.10 28.99 7.83
N LYS A 282 12.28 28.76 9.13
CA LYS A 282 12.52 29.83 10.12
C LYS A 282 13.92 30.43 9.99
N MET A 283 14.82 29.76 9.28
CA MET A 283 16.16 30.25 9.00
C MET A 283 16.19 30.83 7.59
N VAL A 284 16.20 32.16 7.49
CA VAL A 284 16.23 32.87 6.20
C VAL A 284 17.40 33.84 6.22
N ASP A 285 18.33 33.65 5.29
CA ASP A 285 19.41 34.60 5.06
C ASP A 285 18.82 35.89 4.46
N GLY A 286 19.22 37.04 4.98
CA GLY A 286 18.82 38.35 4.47
C GLY A 286 19.89 38.92 3.55
N GLN A 287 19.47 39.60 2.48
CA GLN A 287 20.37 40.44 1.69
C GLN A 287 20.02 41.91 1.90
N ILE A 288 21.03 42.71 2.24
CA ILE A 288 20.90 44.15 2.45
C ILE A 288 21.65 44.85 1.33
N LEU A 289 20.94 45.62 0.51
CA LEU A 289 21.54 46.49 -0.49
C LEU A 289 21.86 47.84 0.13
N ASN A 290 23.12 48.25 0.09
CA ASN A 290 23.52 49.59 0.49
C ASN A 290 23.37 50.54 -0.73
N HIS A 291 22.39 51.45 -0.68
CA HIS A 291 22.10 52.38 -1.78
C HIS A 291 23.17 53.46 -2.02
N ILE A 292 24.10 53.66 -1.07
CA ILE A 292 25.20 54.65 -1.19
C ILE A 292 26.42 54.01 -1.85
N THR A 293 26.74 52.77 -1.47
CA THR A 293 27.93 52.06 -1.98
C THR A 293 27.62 51.07 -3.10
N HIS A 294 26.34 50.86 -3.40
CA HIS A 294 25.81 49.83 -4.32
C HIS A 294 26.28 48.40 -4.03
N LYS A 295 26.74 48.13 -2.79
CA LYS A 295 27.17 46.79 -2.36
C LYS A 295 26.03 46.04 -1.67
N THR A 296 25.94 44.75 -1.95
CA THR A 296 25.02 43.82 -1.26
C THR A 296 25.77 43.08 -0.16
N VAL A 297 25.25 43.12 1.07
CA VAL A 297 25.75 42.35 2.20
C VAL A 297 24.75 41.23 2.51
N THR A 298 25.23 40.00 2.64
CA THR A 298 24.40 38.86 3.06
C THR A 298 24.54 38.66 4.57
N VAL A 299 23.42 38.73 5.28
CA VAL A 299 23.32 38.43 6.72
C VAL A 299 22.80 37.01 6.85
N LYS A 300 23.66 36.11 7.36
CA LYS A 300 23.28 34.71 7.56
C LYS A 300 22.46 34.54 8.83
N ALA A 301 21.36 33.81 8.75
CA ALA A 301 20.56 33.50 9.93
C ALA A 301 21.25 32.46 10.82
N GLU A 302 21.23 32.69 12.14
CA GLU A 302 21.68 31.69 13.09
C GLU A 302 20.69 30.53 13.22
N LYS A 303 21.21 29.34 13.54
CA LYS A 303 20.38 28.15 13.76
C LYS A 303 19.54 28.35 15.01
N THR A 304 18.24 28.16 14.92
CA THR A 304 17.39 28.04 16.10
C THR A 304 17.84 26.82 16.93
N GLN A 305 17.63 26.86 18.25
CA GLN A 305 18.01 25.75 19.14
C GLN A 305 17.35 24.42 18.71
N ASN A 306 16.12 24.49 18.21
CA ASN A 306 15.40 23.33 17.68
C ASN A 306 16.07 22.79 16.41
N MET A 307 16.42 23.66 15.46
CA MET A 307 17.08 23.24 14.23
C MET A 307 18.48 22.67 14.52
N ALA A 308 19.23 23.26 15.44
CA ALA A 308 20.53 22.74 15.87
C ALA A 308 20.41 21.29 16.41
N LYS A 309 19.40 21.01 17.24
CA LYS A 309 19.13 19.64 17.73
C LYS A 309 18.77 18.67 16.61
N LEU A 310 17.97 19.10 15.62
CA LEU A 310 17.60 18.26 14.48
C LEU A 310 18.81 17.96 13.58
N VAL A 311 19.64 18.96 13.30
CA VAL A 311 20.86 18.80 12.49
C VAL A 311 21.87 17.88 13.17
N ALA A 312 22.04 18.00 14.50
CA ALA A 312 22.93 17.11 15.26
C ALA A 312 22.52 15.63 15.17
N LYS A 313 21.23 15.33 15.03
CA LYS A 313 20.74 13.96 14.81
C LYS A 313 20.99 13.45 13.38
N LEU A 314 21.00 14.35 12.40
CA LEU A 314 21.27 14.01 10.99
C LEU A 314 22.75 13.73 10.75
N PHE A 315 23.61 14.53 11.38
CA PHE A 315 25.06 14.46 11.26
C PHE A 315 25.66 14.30 12.65
N PRO A 316 25.60 13.08 13.24
CA PRO A 316 26.27 12.83 14.51
C PRO A 316 27.78 13.09 14.35
N PRO A 317 28.45 13.72 15.33
CA PRO A 317 29.90 13.86 15.29
C PRO A 317 30.54 12.47 15.21
N HIS A 318 31.51 12.33 14.31
CA HIS A 318 32.25 11.09 14.04
C HIS A 318 33.05 10.61 15.25
#